data_AF-A0A165D992-F1
#
_entry.id   AF-A0A165D992-F1
#
_cell.length_a   1.000
_cell.length_b   1.000
_cell.length_c   1.000
_cell.angle_alpha   90.00
_cell.angle_beta   90.00
_cell.angle_gamma   90.00
#
_symmetry.space_group_name_H-M   'P 1'
#
loop_
_entity.id
_entity.type
_entity.pdbx_description
1 polymer ?
#
loop_
_entity_poly.entity_id
_entity_poly.type
_entity_poly.pdbx_seq_one_letter_code
_entity_poly.pdbx_strand_id
1 'polypeptide(L)' 'LPTSNGFKYLVHGRCDLSSWPEFRSLPTQTGETIGRFILEEILCRWGCLYEIVTDNGT' A
#
# COMPACT_ATOMS: atom_id res chain seq x y z
N LEU A 1 3.42 0.86 -14.88
CA LEU A 1 4.81 1.35 -14.67
C LEU A 1 5.76 0.38 -15.35
N PRO A 2 6.82 0.84 -16.03
CA PRO A 2 7.85 -0.06 -16.51
C PRO A 2 8.54 -0.74 -15.33
N THR A 3 8.90 -2.02 -15.48
CA THR A 3 9.66 -2.73 -14.45
C THR A 3 11.02 -2.07 -14.27
N SER A 4 11.40 -1.78 -13.03
CA SER A 4 12.72 -1.23 -12.70
C SER A 4 13.31 -1.99 -11.52
N ASN A 5 14.57 -2.43 -11.62
CA ASN A 5 15.28 -3.19 -10.58
C ASN A 5 14.51 -4.41 -10.03
N GLY A 6 13.73 -5.10 -10.88
CA GLY A 6 12.92 -6.25 -10.46
C GLY A 6 11.59 -5.90 -9.77
N PHE A 7 11.28 -4.62 -9.61
CA PHE A 7 9.99 -4.16 -9.09
C PHE A 7 9.03 -3.84 -10.23
N LYS A 8 7.84 -4.45 -10.19
CA LYS A 8 6.81 -4.33 -11.23
C LYS A 8 5.59 -3.57 -10.75
N TYR A 9 5.33 -3.60 -9.44
CA TYR A 9 4.14 -3.03 -8.83
C TYR A 9 4.51 -1.87 -7.91
N LEU A 10 3.60 -0.90 -7.82
CA LEU A 10 3.68 0.18 -6.84
C LEU A 10 2.36 0.16 -6.09
N VAL A 11 2.40 -0.23 -4.81
CA VAL A 11 1.24 -0.08 -3.94
C VAL A 11 1.23 1.35 -3.41
N HIS A 12 0.05 1.94 -3.34
CA HIS A 12 -0.16 3.29 -2.88
C HIS A 12 -1.43 3.36 -2.02
N GLY A 13 -1.32 4.03 -0.88
CA GLY A 13 -2.43 4.38 0.00
C GLY A 13 -2.47 5.89 0.18
N ARG A 14 -3.66 6.48 0.20
CA ARG A 14 -3.85 7.92 0.39
C ARG A 14 -4.82 8.16 1.53
N CYS A 15 -4.45 9.02 2.47
CA CYS A 15 -5.35 9.45 3.54
C CYS A 15 -6.46 10.34 2.97
N ASP A 16 -7.72 9.95 3.11
CA ASP A 16 -8.81 10.69 2.44
C ASP A 16 -8.94 12.14 2.91
N LEU A 17 -8.74 12.39 4.21
CA LEU A 17 -8.88 13.72 4.81
C LEU A 17 -7.76 14.69 4.39
N SER A 18 -6.50 14.28 4.50
CA SER A 18 -5.34 15.15 4.27
C SER A 18 -4.76 15.04 2.87
N SER A 19 -5.20 14.05 2.09
CA SER A 19 -4.58 13.65 0.82
C SER A 19 -3.11 13.19 0.95
N TRP A 20 -2.64 12.84 2.16
CA TRP A 20 -1.28 12.36 2.36
C TRP A 20 -1.02 11.01 1.66
N PRO A 21 0.01 10.88 0.81
CA PRO A 21 0.31 9.63 0.10
C PRO A 21 1.38 8.79 0.82
N GLU A 22 1.16 7.48 0.88
CA GLU A 22 2.17 6.47 1.25
C GLU A 22 2.30 5.46 0.09
N PHE A 23 3.51 4.98 -0.19
CA PHE A 23 3.75 4.09 -1.31
C PHE A 23 4.92 3.16 -1.08
N ARG A 24 4.90 2.00 -1.76
CA ARG A 24 5.97 1.00 -1.72
C ARG A 24 6.11 0.29 -3.05
N SER A 25 7.33 0.15 -3.54
CA SER A 25 7.62 -0.68 -4.72
C SER A 25 7.60 -2.16 -4.33
N LEU A 26 6.88 -2.97 -5.10
CA LEU A 26 6.74 -4.41 -4.88
C LEU A 26 7.20 -5.22 -6.10
N PRO A 27 7.97 -6.31 -5.90
CA PRO A 27 8.34 -7.22 -6.99
C PRO A 27 7.13 -8.06 -7.43
N THR A 28 6.28 -8.45 -6.49
CA THR A 28 5.04 -9.22 -6.69
C THR A 28 3.90 -8.61 -5.87
N GLN A 29 2.68 -8.66 -6.39
CA GLN A 29 1.47 -8.21 -5.71
C GLN A 29 0.74 -9.44 -5.15
N THR A 30 0.97 -9.75 -3.88
CA THR A 30 0.27 -10.81 -3.14
C THR A 30 -0.42 -10.22 -1.91
N GLY A 31 -1.44 -10.91 -1.38
CA GLY A 31 -2.11 -10.49 -0.15
C GLY A 31 -1.15 -10.28 1.03
N GLU A 32 -0.09 -11.08 1.13
CA GLU A 32 0.96 -10.91 2.14
C GLU A 32 1.74 -9.60 1.94
N THR A 33 2.15 -9.29 0.71
CA THR A 33 2.89 -8.04 0.42
C THR A 33 2.05 -6.79 0.66
N ILE A 34 0.74 -6.85 0.37
CA ILE A 34 -0.21 -5.77 0.63
C ILE A 34 -0.49 -5.64 2.12
N GLY A 35 -0.72 -6.76 2.82
CA GLY A 35 -0.90 -6.76 4.27
C GLY A 35 0.31 -6.18 5.00
N ARG A 36 1.53 -6.50 4.54
CA ARG A 36 2.77 -5.93 5.08
C ARG A 36 2.87 -4.42 4.85
N PHE A 37 2.46 -3.93 3.67
CA PHE A 37 2.37 -2.50 3.41
C PHE A 37 1.38 -1.80 4.36
N ILE A 38 0.17 -2.37 4.54
CA ILE A 38 -0.83 -1.82 5.46
C ILE A 38 -0.30 -1.80 6.89
N LEU A 39 0.31 -2.89 7.36
CA LEU A 39 0.84 -2.96 8.71
C LEU A 39 1.97 -1.93 8.92
N GLU A 40 3.00 -1.96 8.09
CA GLU A 40 4.24 -1.20 8.31
C GLU A 40 4.09 0.27 7.95
N GLU A 41 3.50 0.61 6.80
CA GLU A 41 3.43 1.99 6.32
C GLU A 41 2.19 2.74 6.78
N ILE A 42 1.12 2.02 7.14
CA ILE A 42 -0.13 2.64 7.58
C ILE A 42 -0.28 2.50 9.10
N LEU A 43 -0.45 1.28 9.61
CA LEU A 43 -0.84 1.07 11.01
C LEU A 43 0.28 1.40 12.01
N CYS A 44 1.51 0.96 11.74
CA CYS A 44 2.66 1.24 12.63
C CYS A 44 3.06 2.72 12.65
N ARG A 45 2.78 3.46 11.58
CA ARG A 45 3.17 4.88 11.45
C ARG A 45 2.08 5.83 11.92
N TRP A 46 0.82 5.54 11.61
CA TRP A 46 -0.30 6.46 11.82
C TRP A 46 -1.31 5.95 12.85
N GLY A 47 -1.17 4.70 13.31
CA GLY A 47 -2.13 4.06 14.21
C GLY A 47 -3.29 3.39 13.47
N CYS A 48 -4.29 2.95 14.22
CA CYS A 48 -5.44 2.26 13.65
C CYS A 48 -6.36 3.23 12.90
N LEU A 49 -6.71 2.87 11.66
CA LEU A 49 -7.70 3.60 10.86
C LEU A 49 -9.11 3.07 11.15
N TYR A 50 -10.13 3.89 10.87
CA TYR A 50 -11.52 3.47 10.96
C TYR A 50 -11.93 2.56 9.78
N GLU A 51 -11.52 2.91 8.56
CA GLU A 51 -11.88 2.19 7.35
C GLU A 51 -10.72 2.25 6.34
N ILE A 52 -10.54 1.16 5.60
CA ILE A 52 -9.64 1.08 4.44
C ILE A 52 -10.50 0.65 3.25
N VAL A 53 -10.49 1.45 2.19
CA VAL A 53 -11.21 1.17 0.95
C VAL A 53 -10.20 0.81 -0.13
N THR A 54 -10.31 -0.39 -0.69
CA THR A 54 -9.50 -0.88 -1.82
C THR A 54 -10.39 -1.26 -2.99
N ASP A 55 -9.80 -1.54 -4.14
CA ASP A 55 -10.51 -2.28 -5.18
C ASP A 55 -10.80 -3.72 -4.74
N ASN A 56 -11.68 -4.42 -5.45
CA ASN A 56 -12.05 -5.81 -5.18
C ASN A 56 -11.04 -6.79 -5.83
N GLY A 57 -9.74 -6.52 -5.64
CA GLY A 57 -8.64 -7.34 -6.15
C GLY A 57 -8.62 -8.74 -5.52
N THR A 58 -8.04 -9.70 -6.25
CA THR A 58 -7.89 -11.11 -5.82
C THR A 58 -6.54 -11.34 -5.14
#